data_AF-A0A0B0EHD1-F1
#
_entry.id   AF-A0A0B0EHD1-F1
#
_cell.length_a   1.000
_cell.length_b   1.000
_cell.length_c   1.000
_cell.angle_alpha   90.00
_cell.angle_beta   90.00
_cell.angle_gamma   90.00
#
_symmetry.space_group_name_H-M   'P 1'
#
loop_
_entity.id
_entity.type
_entity.pdbx_description
1 polymer ?
#
loop_
_entity_poly.entity_id
_entity_poly.type
_entity_poly.pdbx_seq_one_letter_code
_entity_poly.pdbx_strand_id
1 'polypeptide(L)'
;MASNIAFVSTLASIDSLKEHIHNANYNYAMLENVDEITFEKFTIDFTLDAWDKGRLFGEKSELKWIKRNGTYHVVLTTDDDVPDNFTTYGTLEPLKEGPLIDIFLWGEKDTTVEGWYETRIPKVLKYPVDDFERAPSRIKIVIKRYELSEEYEVYRNREWIKGSSTSEIYRYVGLEGE
;
A
#
# COMPACT_ATOMS: atom_id res chain seq x y z
N MET A 1 -3.05 -1.97 -24.18
CA MET A 1 -2.15 -0.81 -23.98
C MET A 1 -1.63 -0.91 -22.56
N ALA A 2 -0.31 -0.81 -22.34
CA ALA A 2 0.22 -0.82 -20.98
C ALA A 2 -0.23 0.48 -20.29
N SER A 3 -0.96 0.38 -19.18
CA SER A 3 -1.28 1.55 -18.37
C SER A 3 0.00 2.09 -17.77
N ASN A 4 0.26 3.38 -17.95
CA ASN A 4 1.38 4.07 -17.32
C ASN A 4 1.04 4.23 -15.84
N ILE A 5 1.70 3.47 -14.98
CA ILE A 5 1.44 3.50 -13.55
C ILE A 5 2.32 4.57 -12.95
N ALA A 6 1.72 5.52 -12.25
CA ALA A 6 2.47 6.63 -11.68
C ALA A 6 2.98 6.27 -10.29
N PHE A 7 4.26 6.53 -10.05
CA PHE A 7 4.85 6.54 -8.71
C PHE A 7 5.16 7.98 -8.32
N VAL A 8 4.42 8.48 -7.34
CA VAL A 8 4.47 9.88 -6.96
C VAL A 8 4.59 10.07 -5.45
N SER A 9 5.17 11.19 -5.01
CA SER A 9 5.21 11.53 -3.58
C SER A 9 4.92 13.00 -3.32
N THR A 10 4.51 13.32 -2.09
CA THR A 10 4.33 14.67 -1.60
C THR A 10 4.50 14.76 -0.09
N LEU A 11 4.70 15.98 0.41
CA LEU A 11 4.55 16.30 1.82
C LEU A 11 3.16 16.88 2.03
N ALA A 12 2.37 16.24 2.88
CA ALA A 12 0.99 16.62 3.14
C ALA A 12 0.80 17.08 4.59
N SER A 13 -0.06 18.08 4.77
CA SER A 13 -0.77 18.27 6.03
C SER A 13 -1.79 17.14 6.21
N ILE A 14 -2.35 17.02 7.42
CA ILE A 14 -3.44 16.07 7.67
C ILE A 14 -4.66 16.33 6.77
N ASP A 15 -4.97 17.60 6.47
CA ASP A 15 -6.11 17.97 5.63
C ASP A 15 -5.87 17.60 4.16
N SER A 16 -4.66 17.84 3.66
CA SER A 16 -4.27 17.43 2.30
C SER A 16 -4.25 15.89 2.16
N LEU A 17 -3.81 15.17 3.20
CA LEU A 17 -3.88 13.70 3.20
C LEU A 17 -5.33 13.21 3.15
N LYS A 18 -6.23 13.82 3.93
CA LYS A 18 -7.66 13.50 3.91
C LYS A 18 -8.25 13.69 2.51
N GLU A 19 -7.93 14.79 1.84
CA GLU A 19 -8.40 15.07 0.48
C GLU A 19 -8.00 13.96 -0.51
N HIS A 20 -6.75 13.47 -0.45
CA HIS A 20 -6.32 12.35 -1.29
C HIS A 20 -7.08 11.05 -1.01
N ILE A 21 -7.36 10.81 0.27
CA ILE A 21 -8.09 9.62 0.70
C ILE A 21 -9.53 9.65 0.20
N HIS A 22 -10.18 10.82 0.20
CA HIS A 22 -11.55 11.00 -0.30
C HIS A 22 -11.69 10.74 -1.81
N ASN A 23 -10.65 10.99 -2.59
CA ASN A 23 -10.71 10.98 -4.05
C ASN A 23 -10.37 9.61 -4.67
N ALA A 24 -10.10 8.58 -3.87
CA ALA A 24 -9.62 7.30 -4.35
C ALA A 24 -10.43 6.11 -3.81
N ASN A 25 -10.55 5.08 -4.65
CA ASN A 25 -11.25 3.84 -4.32
C ASN A 25 -10.29 2.85 -3.67
N TYR A 26 -10.17 2.91 -2.34
CA TYR A 26 -9.48 1.90 -1.56
C TYR A 26 -10.47 0.90 -0.95
N ASN A 27 -10.06 -0.35 -0.81
CA ASN A 27 -10.88 -1.40 -0.22
C ASN A 27 -10.43 -1.72 1.21
N TYR A 28 -9.13 -1.58 1.47
CA TYR A 28 -8.50 -2.03 2.69
C TYR A 28 -7.54 -0.98 3.24
N ALA A 29 -7.39 -1.00 4.55
CA ALA A 29 -6.46 -0.18 5.30
C ALA A 29 -5.56 -1.06 6.17
N MET A 30 -4.27 -0.75 6.18
CA MET A 30 -3.32 -1.24 7.18
C MET A 30 -2.76 -0.01 7.89
N LEU A 31 -3.06 0.13 9.18
CA LEU A 31 -2.75 1.30 9.97
C LEU A 31 -1.82 0.91 11.11
N GLU A 32 -0.83 1.76 11.41
CA GLU A 32 0.20 1.48 12.39
C GLU A 32 0.54 2.73 13.21
N ASN A 33 0.60 2.56 14.52
CA ASN A 33 1.24 3.47 15.45
C ASN A 33 2.17 2.68 16.38
N VAL A 34 2.69 3.31 17.43
CA VAL A 34 3.63 2.65 18.36
C VAL A 34 2.99 1.52 19.18
N ASP A 35 1.70 1.61 19.44
CA ASP A 35 0.97 0.70 20.34
C ASP A 35 0.26 -0.43 19.58
N GLU A 36 -0.13 -0.18 18.33
CA GLU A 36 -0.98 -1.09 17.58
C GLU A 36 -0.74 -1.09 16.07
N ILE A 37 -1.05 -2.23 15.47
CA ILE A 37 -1.19 -2.42 14.03
C ILE A 37 -2.58 -2.98 13.78
N THR A 38 -3.37 -2.30 12.96
CA THR A 38 -4.69 -2.75 12.55
C THR A 38 -4.73 -3.02 11.06
N PHE A 39 -5.59 -3.96 10.69
CA PHE A 39 -5.87 -4.29 9.31
C PHE A 39 -7.39 -4.39 9.18
N GLU A 40 -7.99 -3.53 8.36
CA GLU A 40 -9.43 -3.35 8.31
C GLU A 40 -9.94 -3.00 6.91
N LYS A 41 -11.27 -3.06 6.70
CA LYS A 41 -11.87 -2.54 5.49
C LYS A 41 -11.75 -1.03 5.56
N PHE A 42 -11.32 -0.43 4.47
CA PHE A 42 -11.23 1.01 4.44
C PHE A 42 -12.64 1.61 4.49
N THR A 43 -12.84 2.51 5.44
CA THR A 43 -14.01 3.40 5.51
C THR A 43 -13.51 4.82 5.63
N ILE A 44 -14.24 5.77 5.07
CA ILE A 44 -13.79 7.16 4.97
C ILE A 44 -13.70 7.88 6.33
N ASP A 45 -14.34 7.31 7.36
CA ASP A 45 -14.58 7.92 8.66
C ASP A 45 -13.48 7.64 9.71
N PHE A 46 -12.34 7.05 9.33
CA PHE A 46 -11.29 6.72 10.31
C PHE A 46 -10.45 7.94 10.71
N THR A 47 -10.03 7.96 11.98
CA THR A 47 -9.25 9.05 12.59
C THR A 47 -7.78 8.99 12.18
N LEU A 48 -7.44 9.56 11.02
CA LEU A 48 -6.08 9.56 10.42
C LEU A 48 -4.96 10.08 11.34
N ASP A 49 -5.28 11.03 12.20
CA ASP A 49 -4.33 11.68 13.12
C ASP A 49 -3.82 10.75 14.23
N ALA A 50 -4.57 9.67 14.52
CA ALA A 50 -4.19 8.62 15.45
C ALA A 50 -3.12 7.66 14.90
N TRP A 51 -2.82 7.75 13.60
CA TRP A 51 -1.94 6.80 12.90
C TRP A 51 -0.67 7.46 12.41
N ASP A 52 0.47 6.96 12.88
CA ASP A 52 1.79 7.44 12.46
C ASP A 52 2.13 6.94 11.06
N LYS A 53 1.66 5.75 10.69
CA LYS A 53 1.83 5.18 9.36
C LYS A 53 0.52 4.57 8.91
N GLY A 54 0.38 4.48 7.60
CA GLY A 54 -0.64 3.62 7.08
C GLY A 54 -0.52 3.41 5.59
N ARG A 55 -1.36 2.48 5.14
CA ARG A 55 -1.50 2.10 3.76
C ARG A 55 -2.97 1.92 3.46
N LEU A 56 -3.46 2.63 2.47
CA LEU A 56 -4.73 2.33 1.84
C LEU A 56 -4.45 1.67 0.51
N PHE A 57 -5.18 0.62 0.18
CA PHE A 57 -4.96 -0.09 -1.07
C PHE A 57 -6.23 -0.73 -1.61
N GLY A 58 -6.23 -0.86 -2.93
CA GLY A 58 -7.28 -1.50 -3.72
C GLY A 58 -6.69 -1.96 -5.06
N GLU A 59 -7.57 -2.40 -5.96
CA GLU A 59 -7.14 -3.02 -7.21
C GLU A 59 -6.23 -2.11 -8.05
N LYS A 60 -6.55 -0.80 -8.07
CA LYS A 60 -5.95 0.20 -8.95
C LYS A 60 -4.91 1.09 -8.29
N SER A 61 -4.99 1.29 -6.98
CA SER A 61 -4.17 2.29 -6.31
C SER A 61 -3.77 1.87 -4.90
N GLU A 62 -2.64 2.43 -4.47
CA GLU A 62 -2.09 2.26 -3.14
C GLU A 62 -1.52 3.59 -2.66
N LEU A 63 -2.03 4.08 -1.54
CA LEU A 63 -1.53 5.24 -0.82
C LEU A 63 -0.77 4.78 0.41
N LYS A 64 0.43 5.31 0.62
CA LYS A 64 1.22 5.08 1.83
C LYS A 64 1.51 6.42 2.48
N TRP A 65 1.49 6.46 3.80
CA TRP A 65 2.00 7.62 4.53
C TRP A 65 2.87 7.22 5.71
N ILE A 66 3.76 8.14 6.06
CA ILE A 66 4.47 8.14 7.33
C ILE A 66 4.53 9.55 7.89
N LYS A 67 4.12 9.70 9.14
CA LYS A 67 4.17 10.93 9.91
C LYS A 67 5.61 11.18 10.36
N ARG A 68 6.15 12.36 10.04
CA ARG A 68 7.48 12.83 10.42
C ARG A 68 7.40 14.30 10.81
N ASN A 69 7.82 14.62 12.02
CA ASN A 69 7.87 16.00 12.52
C ASN A 69 6.54 16.78 12.33
N GLY A 70 5.39 16.11 12.53
CA GLY A 70 4.06 16.72 12.38
C GLY A 70 3.55 16.85 10.93
N THR A 71 4.32 16.39 9.95
CA THR A 71 3.92 16.32 8.53
C THR A 71 3.83 14.88 8.05
N TYR A 72 3.11 14.63 6.96
CA TYR A 72 2.99 13.31 6.37
C TYR A 72 3.79 13.25 5.07
N HIS A 73 4.72 12.29 4.97
CA HIS A 73 5.31 11.92 3.68
C HIS A 73 4.40 10.89 3.04
N VAL A 74 3.78 11.27 1.92
CA VAL A 74 2.75 10.50 1.24
C VAL A 74 3.30 10.00 -0.08
N VAL A 75 3.07 8.72 -0.37
CA VAL A 75 3.44 8.06 -1.63
C VAL A 75 2.19 7.44 -2.23
N LEU A 76 1.91 7.74 -3.49
CA LEU A 76 0.81 7.15 -4.24
C LEU A 76 1.37 6.35 -5.41
N THR A 77 0.91 5.11 -5.52
CA THR A 77 1.09 4.26 -6.70
C THR A 77 -0.29 4.06 -7.31
N THR A 78 -0.55 4.53 -8.52
CA THR A 78 -1.90 4.46 -9.13
C THR A 78 -1.87 4.10 -10.61
N ASP A 79 -2.89 3.34 -11.03
CA ASP A 79 -3.22 3.07 -12.44
C ASP A 79 -4.12 4.18 -13.05
N ASP A 80 -4.66 5.06 -12.22
CA ASP A 80 -5.51 6.20 -12.60
C ASP A 80 -4.69 7.53 -12.66
N ASP A 81 -5.35 8.66 -12.95
CA ASP A 81 -4.70 9.97 -13.07
C ASP A 81 -4.01 10.43 -11.77
N VAL A 82 -2.86 11.10 -11.92
CA VAL A 82 -2.07 11.64 -10.81
C VAL A 82 -2.66 12.98 -10.35
N PRO A 83 -2.90 13.19 -9.05
CA PRO A 83 -3.34 14.50 -8.57
C PRO A 83 -2.26 15.57 -8.76
N ASP A 84 -2.65 16.78 -9.12
CA ASP A 84 -1.74 17.88 -9.52
C ASP A 84 -0.67 18.25 -8.48
N ASN A 85 -0.91 17.98 -7.20
CA ASN A 85 -0.04 18.34 -6.08
C ASN A 85 1.02 17.26 -5.73
N PHE A 86 1.11 16.21 -6.54
CA PHE A 86 2.10 15.15 -6.40
C PHE A 86 3.30 15.38 -7.32
N THR A 87 4.49 15.07 -6.83
CA THR A 87 5.70 15.03 -7.66
C THR A 87 5.83 13.64 -8.28
N THR A 88 5.81 13.57 -9.62
CA THR A 88 6.04 12.32 -10.36
C THR A 88 7.52 11.95 -10.35
N TYR A 89 7.84 10.79 -9.81
CA TYR A 89 9.20 10.24 -9.82
C TYR A 89 9.48 9.44 -11.10
N GLY A 90 8.46 8.78 -11.63
CA GLY A 90 8.57 8.07 -12.90
C GLY A 90 7.33 7.25 -13.21
N THR A 91 7.40 6.61 -14.37
CA THR A 91 6.43 5.61 -14.81
C THR A 91 6.93 4.25 -14.39
N LEU A 92 6.08 3.47 -13.74
CA LEU A 92 6.34 2.09 -13.40
C LEU A 92 5.96 1.18 -14.56
N GLU A 93 6.86 0.27 -14.91
CA GLU A 93 6.55 -0.79 -15.86
C GLU A 93 6.11 -2.05 -15.11
N PRO A 94 4.92 -2.60 -15.42
CA PRO A 94 4.54 -3.89 -14.87
C PRO A 94 5.48 -4.97 -15.40
N LEU A 95 6.01 -5.77 -14.48
CA LEU A 95 6.75 -6.97 -14.87
C LEU A 95 5.76 -7.94 -15.52
N LYS A 96 5.78 -8.01 -16.86
CA LYS A 96 4.82 -8.73 -17.73
C LYS A 96 4.57 -10.20 -17.34
N GLU A 97 5.47 -10.81 -16.56
CA GLU A 97 5.40 -12.21 -16.14
C GLU A 97 5.73 -12.42 -14.64
N GLY A 98 5.70 -11.36 -13.82
CA GLY A 98 5.93 -11.50 -12.38
C GLY A 98 4.74 -12.15 -11.69
N PRO A 99 4.90 -13.26 -10.92
CA PRO A 99 3.80 -13.81 -10.15
C PRO A 99 3.28 -12.75 -9.18
N LEU A 100 1.96 -12.69 -9.00
CA LEU A 100 1.40 -12.06 -7.81
C LEU A 100 2.10 -12.68 -6.61
N ILE A 101 2.71 -11.85 -5.78
CA ILE A 101 3.30 -12.35 -4.54
C ILE A 101 2.16 -12.47 -3.55
N ASP A 102 1.92 -13.71 -3.16
CA ASP A 102 0.93 -14.07 -2.16
C ASP A 102 1.61 -14.15 -0.80
N ILE A 103 1.25 -13.22 0.09
CA ILE A 103 1.69 -13.25 1.48
C ILE A 103 0.54 -13.72 2.35
N PHE A 104 0.65 -14.93 2.90
CA PHE A 104 -0.31 -15.44 3.86
C PHE A 104 -0.30 -14.62 5.15
N LEU A 105 -1.50 -14.20 5.56
CA LEU A 105 -1.74 -13.61 6.87
C LEU A 105 -1.70 -14.70 7.95
N TRP A 106 -1.33 -14.30 9.16
CA TRP A 106 -1.21 -15.21 10.30
C TRP A 106 -2.55 -15.66 10.84
N GLY A 107 -2.56 -16.78 11.54
CA GLY A 107 -3.75 -17.38 12.12
C GLY A 107 -4.61 -18.15 11.12
N GLU A 108 -5.51 -18.96 11.67
CA GLU A 108 -6.48 -19.76 10.93
C GLU A 108 -7.88 -19.38 11.38
N LYS A 109 -8.88 -19.58 10.52
CA LYS A 109 -10.26 -19.26 10.88
C LYS A 109 -10.75 -20.24 11.94
N ASP A 110 -11.14 -19.71 13.09
CA ASP A 110 -11.73 -20.49 14.19
C ASP A 110 -13.22 -20.14 14.25
N THR A 111 -14.09 -21.15 14.30
CA THR A 111 -15.55 -20.94 14.35
C THR A 111 -16.07 -20.76 15.77
N THR A 112 -15.24 -21.02 16.79
CA THR A 112 -15.59 -20.90 18.21
C THR A 112 -15.29 -19.51 18.77
N VAL A 113 -14.31 -18.82 18.19
CA VAL A 113 -14.01 -17.42 18.47
C VAL A 113 -14.30 -16.61 17.21
N GLU A 114 -15.11 -15.54 17.31
CA GLU A 114 -15.41 -14.69 16.15
C GLU A 114 -14.13 -13.97 15.66
N GLY A 115 -13.38 -14.62 14.76
CA GLY A 115 -12.16 -14.08 14.18
C GLY A 115 -11.17 -15.14 13.70
N TRP A 116 -9.92 -14.72 13.59
CA TRP A 116 -8.78 -15.53 13.18
C TRP A 116 -7.95 -15.84 14.40
N TYR A 117 -7.46 -17.06 14.56
CA TYR A 117 -6.74 -17.44 15.77
C TYR A 117 -5.31 -17.86 15.46
N GLU A 118 -4.34 -17.20 16.12
CA GLU A 118 -2.93 -17.60 16.05
C GLU A 118 -2.60 -18.51 17.23
N THR A 119 -2.34 -19.78 16.94
CA THR A 119 -2.11 -20.80 17.97
C THR A 119 -0.76 -20.67 18.67
N ARG A 120 0.27 -20.16 17.98
CA ARG A 120 1.62 -19.99 18.56
C ARG A 120 1.69 -18.85 19.54
N ILE A 121 0.86 -17.84 19.36
CA ILE A 121 0.69 -16.70 20.25
C ILE A 121 -0.81 -16.54 20.46
N PRO A 122 -1.42 -17.27 21.43
CA PRO A 122 -2.86 -17.35 21.67
C PRO A 122 -3.57 -15.99 21.67
N LYS A 123 -4.02 -15.54 20.49
CA LYS A 123 -4.72 -14.27 20.32
C LYS A 123 -5.67 -14.34 19.15
N VAL A 124 -6.79 -13.64 19.30
CA VAL A 124 -7.73 -13.40 18.21
C VAL A 124 -7.18 -12.25 17.36
N LEU A 125 -7.10 -12.48 16.06
CA LEU A 125 -6.75 -11.57 15.00
C LEU A 125 -8.04 -11.20 14.27
N LYS A 126 -8.16 -9.92 13.90
CA LYS A 126 -9.29 -9.41 13.12
C LYS A 126 -8.76 -9.02 11.76
N TYR A 127 -9.25 -9.70 10.72
CA TYR A 127 -9.00 -9.34 9.33
C TYR A 127 -10.31 -8.98 8.64
N PRO A 128 -10.28 -8.06 7.67
CA PRO A 128 -11.48 -7.47 7.05
C PRO A 128 -12.04 -8.33 5.92
N VAL A 129 -12.39 -9.56 6.24
CA VAL A 129 -12.65 -10.60 5.24
C VAL A 129 -14.06 -11.15 5.29
N ASP A 130 -14.99 -10.31 5.75
CA ASP A 130 -16.38 -10.71 6.00
C ASP A 130 -17.18 -10.98 4.71
N ASP A 131 -16.63 -10.61 3.54
CA ASP A 131 -17.35 -10.64 2.25
C ASP A 131 -16.98 -11.82 1.34
N PHE A 132 -16.12 -12.74 1.78
CA PHE A 132 -15.84 -13.92 0.95
C PHE A 132 -17.08 -14.81 0.87
N GLU A 133 -17.50 -15.18 -0.34
CA GLU A 133 -18.66 -16.06 -0.59
C GLU A 133 -18.59 -17.38 0.19
N ARG A 134 -17.37 -17.84 0.49
CA ARG A 134 -17.09 -18.93 1.42
C ARG A 134 -16.07 -18.46 2.44
N ALA A 135 -16.29 -18.84 3.70
CA ALA A 135 -15.34 -18.60 4.77
C ALA A 135 -13.99 -19.28 4.47
N PRO A 136 -12.93 -18.53 4.13
CA PRO A 136 -11.68 -19.15 3.75
C PRO A 136 -10.96 -19.69 5.00
N SER A 137 -10.13 -20.70 4.79
CA SER A 137 -9.28 -21.27 5.84
C SER A 137 -8.07 -20.41 6.15
N ARG A 138 -7.59 -19.67 5.13
CA ARG A 138 -6.47 -18.74 5.17
C ARG A 138 -6.75 -17.51 4.32
N ILE A 139 -6.10 -16.40 4.66
CA ILE A 139 -6.12 -15.19 3.85
C ILE A 139 -4.72 -14.91 3.36
N LYS A 140 -4.62 -14.41 2.15
CA LYS A 140 -3.39 -13.87 1.59
C LYS A 140 -3.58 -12.43 1.12
N ILE A 141 -2.56 -11.61 1.29
CA ILE A 141 -2.43 -10.32 0.61
C ILE A 141 -1.86 -10.59 -0.78
N VAL A 142 -2.52 -10.03 -1.78
CA VAL A 142 -2.07 -10.06 -3.17
C VAL A 142 -1.20 -8.83 -3.44
N ILE A 143 0.01 -9.04 -3.94
CA ILE A 143 0.98 -7.97 -4.24
C ILE A 143 1.39 -8.01 -5.71
N LYS A 144 1.32 -6.86 -6.39
CA LYS A 144 1.89 -6.65 -7.74
C LYS A 144 3.30 -6.07 -7.65
N ARG A 145 4.18 -6.51 -8.55
CA ARG A 145 5.59 -6.05 -8.65
C ARG A 145 5.77 -5.21 -9.91
N TYR A 146 6.56 -4.15 -9.76
CA TYR A 146 6.87 -3.19 -10.80
C TYR A 146 8.36 -2.89 -10.83
N GLU A 147 8.85 -2.45 -11.97
CA GLU A 147 10.17 -1.84 -12.11
C GLU A 147 10.04 -0.34 -12.29
N LEU A 148 10.80 0.41 -11.49
CA LEU A 148 11.03 1.84 -11.65
C LEU A 148 12.41 2.03 -12.22
N SER A 149 12.48 2.55 -13.45
CA SER A 149 13.73 2.97 -14.06
C SER A 149 13.91 4.46 -13.89
N GLU A 150 15.00 4.86 -13.23
CA GLU A 150 15.36 6.26 -13.04
C GLU A 150 16.66 6.54 -13.80
N GLU A 151 16.65 7.60 -14.60
CA GLU A 151 17.87 8.19 -15.14
C GLU A 151 18.38 9.26 -14.17
N TYR A 152 19.68 9.30 -13.94
CA TYR A 152 20.30 10.30 -13.09
C TYR A 152 21.59 10.84 -13.70
N GLU A 153 21.94 12.05 -13.30
CA GLU A 153 23.22 12.68 -13.63
C GLU A 153 23.98 12.96 -12.33
N VAL A 154 25.21 12.43 -12.23
CA VAL A 154 26.10 12.74 -11.10
C VAL A 154 27.30 13.50 -11.61
N TYR A 155 27.61 14.63 -10.97
CA TYR A 155 28.85 15.35 -11.23
C TYR A 155 30.01 14.67 -10.48
N ARG A 156 30.94 14.07 -11.22
CA ARG A 156 32.16 13.42 -10.68
C ARG A 156 33.35 13.73 -11.57
N ASN A 157 34.53 13.88 -10.98
CA ASN A 157 35.78 14.15 -11.72
C ASN A 157 35.70 15.30 -12.72
N ARG A 158 34.93 16.35 -12.38
CA ARG A 158 34.67 17.54 -13.22
C ARG A 158 33.82 17.30 -14.48
N GLU A 159 33.16 16.15 -14.58
CA GLU A 159 32.28 15.80 -15.69
C GLU A 159 30.89 15.37 -15.18
N TRP A 160 29.86 15.58 -15.99
CA TRP A 160 28.53 15.03 -15.75
C TRP A 160 28.46 13.62 -16.30
N ILE A 161 28.20 12.66 -15.41
CA ILE A 161 28.06 11.24 -15.78
C ILE A 161 26.58 10.89 -15.72
N LYS A 162 26.03 10.45 -16.85
CA LYS A 162 24.70 9.85 -16.92
C LYS A 162 24.77 8.41 -16.41
N GLY A 163 23.84 8.06 -15.54
CA GLY A 163 23.62 6.70 -15.08
C GLY A 163 22.14 6.36 -15.11
N SER A 164 21.83 5.08 -14.99
CA SER A 164 20.49 4.61 -14.71
C SER A 164 20.51 3.69 -13.50
N SER A 165 19.40 3.68 -12.77
CA SER A 165 19.12 2.72 -11.72
C SER A 165 17.76 2.12 -11.92
N THR A 166 17.64 0.82 -11.66
CA THR A 166 16.36 0.12 -11.64
C THR A 166 16.07 -0.29 -10.21
N SER A 167 14.88 0.07 -9.73
CA SER A 167 14.38 -0.31 -8.41
C SER A 167 13.09 -1.09 -8.55
N GLU A 168 12.86 -2.03 -7.64
CA GLU A 168 11.61 -2.78 -7.60
C GLU A 168 10.60 -2.12 -6.67
N ILE A 169 9.38 -1.96 -7.16
CA ILE A 169 8.27 -1.40 -6.39
C ILE A 169 7.18 -2.46 -6.22
N TYR A 170 6.66 -2.56 -5.01
CA TYR A 170 5.62 -3.52 -4.64
C TYR A 170 4.35 -2.79 -4.22
N ARG A 171 3.21 -3.20 -4.80
CA ARG A 171 1.88 -2.63 -4.55
C ARG A 171 0.92 -3.69 -4.03
N TYR A 172 0.27 -3.41 -2.91
CA TYR A 172 -0.80 -4.22 -2.37
C TYR A 172 -2.04 -3.97 -3.23
N VAL A 173 -2.71 -5.03 -3.68
CA VAL A 173 -3.89 -4.89 -4.56
C VAL A 173 -5.17 -5.46 -4.00
N GLY A 174 -5.09 -6.31 -2.98
CA GLY A 174 -6.27 -6.84 -2.33
C GLY A 174 -5.98 -8.01 -1.41
N LEU A 175 -7.06 -8.65 -0.99
CA LEU A 175 -7.08 -9.88 -0.21
C LEU A 175 -7.74 -10.99 -1.01
N GLU A 176 -7.23 -12.20 -0.85
CA GLU A 176 -7.84 -13.42 -1.37
C GLU A 176 -7.94 -14.47 -0.26
N GLY A 177 -8.97 -15.31 -0.33
CA GLY A 177 -9.18 -16.45 0.57
C GLY A 177 -8.79 -17.77 -0.09
N GLU A 178 -8.22 -18.68 0.71
CA GLU A 178 -7.93 -20.09 0.33
C GLU A 178 -8.91 -21.07 0.98
#